data_AF-A0A315XMP0-F1
#
_entry.id   AF-A0A315XMP0-F1
#
_cell.length_a   1.000
_cell.length_b   1.000
_cell.length_c   1.000
_cell.angle_alpha   90.00
_cell.angle_beta   90.00
_cell.angle_gamma   90.00
#
_symmetry.space_group_name_H-M   'P 1'
#
loop_
_entity.id
_entity.type
_entity.pdbx_description
1 polymer ?
#
loop_
_entity_poly.entity_id
_entity_poly.type
_entity_poly.pdbx_seq_one_letter_code
_entity_poly.pdbx_strand_id
1 'polypeptide(L)'
;MIKVYVSRFNSETDTEPHLECYEIEQTPHMKVLDALQAINDKYDADISFRSSCRAGQCGSCGILFKGNGALACQKEIKDGAIIEPLNFPVIKDLIVDKSSIEAKVKDLELSLQCDHKCDGLDTSITKEDSIETKKVRSCIECYSCLSTCPVVNIATEEFGGPYLMRYISKFESDPRESFDRLKEALDEGLYNCTSCGKCLAVCPKNINTFGDAIERMRAIAVANGSGPLPEHVAFKENIQKTGRSVKTDKTPFIEEVTNETGSKIAFFTGCMVDYKFPETGHKLVKILKENGIDIDVPEGQVCCGSPLLRTGQTDLVQELVDINKEVFKDYDTVITICSGCGATLKNNHPQFGSELNVMDISEFLVDKLDESKLKEVNMKVTYHDPCHLGRGQGIKDQPREIIEKIPGVEFEEMLYPCQCCGAGGGIKSGKPEIAMDLSKSKAEMIKDTGADAVVTICPFCKLNLQDGLDASGCEDIKTLHILELLDKAYE
;
A
#
# COMPACT_ATOMS: atom_id res chain seq x y z
N MET A 1 30.21 -6.96 17.16
CA MET A 1 29.12 -7.06 18.14
C MET A 1 27.94 -6.28 17.60
N ILE A 2 26.72 -6.77 17.82
CA ILE A 2 25.48 -6.06 17.49
C ILE A 2 24.54 -6.08 18.70
N LYS A 3 23.72 -5.03 18.81
CA LYS A 3 22.61 -4.92 19.75
C LYS A 3 21.33 -5.44 19.13
N VAL A 4 20.68 -6.35 19.85
CA VAL A 4 19.42 -6.99 19.45
C VAL A 4 18.40 -6.74 20.55
N TYR A 5 17.29 -6.12 20.18
CA TYR A 5 16.15 -5.85 21.05
C TYR A 5 15.10 -6.93 20.80
N VAL A 6 14.74 -7.66 21.85
CA VAL A 6 13.72 -8.71 21.78
C VAL A 6 12.58 -8.35 22.72
N SER A 7 11.35 -8.39 22.22
CA SER A 7 10.15 -8.29 23.05
C SER A 7 10.03 -9.52 23.92
N ARG A 8 10.03 -9.29 25.23
CA ARG A 8 9.90 -10.27 26.29
C ARG A 8 8.54 -10.12 26.95
N PHE A 9 7.95 -11.26 27.26
CA PHE A 9 6.68 -11.29 27.97
C PHE A 9 6.45 -12.70 28.50
N ASN A 10 5.91 -12.81 29.70
CA ASN A 10 5.37 -14.04 30.24
C ASN A 10 3.98 -13.77 30.81
N SER A 11 2.96 -14.36 30.19
CA SER A 11 1.56 -14.17 30.59
C SER A 11 1.24 -14.58 32.03
N GLU A 12 2.09 -15.38 32.68
CA GLU A 12 1.93 -15.78 34.07
C GLU A 12 2.51 -14.77 35.08
N THR A 13 3.48 -13.95 34.68
CA THR A 13 4.24 -13.07 35.60
C THR A 13 4.20 -11.60 35.24
N ASP A 14 4.04 -11.28 33.96
CA ASP A 14 4.20 -9.93 33.44
C ASP A 14 2.83 -9.33 33.13
N THR A 15 2.68 -8.03 33.36
CA THR A 15 1.44 -7.31 33.03
C THR A 15 1.43 -6.81 31.59
N GLU A 16 2.59 -6.47 31.05
CA GLU A 16 2.76 -5.89 29.71
C GLU A 16 4.09 -6.37 29.11
N PRO A 17 4.19 -6.51 27.77
CA PRO A 17 5.46 -6.81 27.10
C PRO A 17 6.49 -5.70 27.29
N HIS A 18 7.77 -6.07 27.40
CA HIS A 18 8.89 -5.12 27.48
C HIS A 18 10.02 -5.51 26.54
N LEU A 19 10.82 -4.53 26.10
CA LEU A 19 11.98 -4.78 25.25
C LEU A 19 13.24 -5.00 26.11
N GLU A 20 13.94 -6.10 25.87
CA GLU A 20 15.27 -6.36 26.44
C GLU A 20 16.34 -6.31 25.35
N CYS A 21 17.50 -5.74 25.69
CA CYS A 21 18.63 -5.57 24.77
C CYS A 21 19.75 -6.56 25.08
N TYR A 22 20.24 -7.23 24.04
CA TYR A 22 21.30 -8.22 24.10
C TYR A 22 22.43 -7.88 23.14
N GLU A 23 23.67 -8.13 23.56
CA GLU A 23 24.85 -7.91 22.71
C GLU A 23 25.44 -9.25 22.26
N ILE A 24 25.40 -9.54 20.95
CA ILE A 24 25.92 -10.78 20.39
C ILE A 24 26.97 -10.53 19.30
N GLU A 25 27.79 -11.53 19.01
CA GLU A 25 28.70 -11.49 17.87
C GLU A 25 27.90 -11.69 16.58
N GLN A 26 28.08 -10.80 15.61
CA GLN A 26 27.41 -10.90 14.31
C GLN A 26 28.25 -11.74 13.36
N THR A 27 27.64 -12.76 12.75
CA THR A 27 28.25 -13.55 11.68
C THR A 27 27.74 -13.11 10.30
N PRO A 28 28.47 -13.39 9.20
CA PRO A 28 27.99 -13.12 7.85
C PRO A 28 26.65 -13.82 7.58
N HIS A 29 25.67 -13.08 7.06
CA HIS A 29 24.31 -13.54 6.75
C HIS A 29 23.52 -14.12 7.94
N MET A 30 23.92 -13.79 9.18
CA MET A 30 23.23 -14.21 10.40
C MET A 30 21.74 -13.89 10.31
N LYS A 31 20.90 -14.89 10.55
CA LYS A 31 19.44 -14.72 10.53
C LYS A 31 18.94 -14.40 11.94
N VAL A 32 17.73 -13.84 12.01
CA VAL A 32 17.06 -13.57 13.29
C VAL A 32 16.98 -14.83 14.16
N LEU A 33 16.72 -15.99 13.56
CA LEU A 33 16.69 -17.26 14.30
C LEU A 33 18.05 -17.63 14.92
N ASP A 34 19.14 -17.38 14.20
CA ASP A 34 20.50 -17.65 14.72
C ASP A 34 20.84 -16.71 15.86
N ALA A 35 20.40 -15.45 15.78
CA ALA A 35 20.57 -14.46 16.82
C ALA A 35 19.79 -14.82 18.10
N LEU A 36 18.54 -15.25 17.98
CA LEU A 36 17.74 -15.69 19.13
C LEU A 36 18.40 -16.89 19.83
N GLN A 37 18.93 -17.85 19.07
CA GLN A 37 19.67 -18.97 19.65
C GLN A 37 20.96 -18.49 20.33
N ALA A 38 21.75 -17.63 19.67
CA ALA A 38 22.98 -17.09 20.25
C ALA A 38 22.75 -16.30 21.54
N ILE A 39 21.62 -15.59 21.64
CA ILE A 39 21.21 -14.89 22.87
C ILE A 39 20.92 -15.90 23.97
N ASN A 40 20.09 -16.92 23.71
CA ASN A 40 19.80 -17.96 24.69
C ASN A 40 21.07 -18.69 25.14
N ASP A 41 21.96 -19.06 24.21
CA ASP A 41 23.20 -19.77 24.52
C ASP A 41 24.18 -18.92 25.36
N LYS A 42 24.24 -17.61 25.09
CA LYS A 42 25.18 -16.70 25.76
C LYS A 42 24.67 -16.22 27.12
N TYR A 43 23.37 -15.94 27.23
CA TYR A 43 22.78 -15.24 28.38
C TYR A 43 21.88 -16.11 29.24
N ASP A 44 21.57 -17.34 28.82
CA ASP A 44 20.54 -18.18 29.45
C ASP A 44 19.18 -17.43 29.56
N ALA A 45 18.87 -16.64 28.52
CA ALA A 45 17.76 -15.69 28.53
C ALA A 45 16.36 -16.36 28.49
N ASP A 46 16.30 -17.67 28.17
CA ASP A 46 15.07 -18.46 28.02
C ASP A 46 14.00 -17.81 27.10
N ILE A 47 14.46 -17.20 26.00
CA ILE A 47 13.57 -16.59 25.01
C ILE A 47 12.82 -17.70 24.27
N SER A 48 11.49 -17.63 24.30
CA SER A 48 10.61 -18.59 23.66
C SER A 48 10.23 -18.16 22.23
N PHE A 49 10.53 -19.02 21.25
CA PHE A 49 10.21 -18.79 19.84
C PHE A 49 9.96 -20.11 19.09
N ARG A 50 9.18 -20.06 18.01
CA ARG A 50 8.93 -21.25 17.17
C ARG A 50 10.00 -21.39 16.09
N SER A 51 10.49 -22.61 15.93
CA SER A 51 11.42 -22.99 14.86
C SER A 51 11.10 -24.41 14.38
N SER A 52 11.20 -24.65 13.07
CA SER A 52 10.93 -25.97 12.48
C SER A 52 11.83 -26.20 11.25
N CYS A 53 11.35 -25.93 10.03
CA CYS A 53 12.09 -26.32 8.81
C CYS A 53 13.34 -25.49 8.50
N ARG A 54 13.47 -24.27 9.05
CA ARG A 54 14.52 -23.26 8.74
C ARG A 54 14.71 -22.91 7.25
N ALA A 55 13.80 -23.32 6.37
CA ALA A 55 13.90 -23.17 4.91
C ALA A 55 12.83 -22.24 4.30
N GLY A 56 12.10 -21.49 5.14
CA GLY A 56 11.01 -20.62 4.68
C GLY A 56 9.81 -21.36 4.07
N GLN A 57 9.57 -22.61 4.51
CA GLN A 57 8.50 -23.46 3.97
C GLN A 57 7.35 -23.70 4.95
N CYS A 58 7.62 -23.81 6.25
CA CYS A 58 6.59 -24.16 7.25
C CYS A 58 5.86 -22.96 7.86
N GLY A 59 6.34 -21.73 7.66
CA GLY A 59 5.79 -20.50 8.24
C GLY A 59 5.91 -20.36 9.77
N SER A 60 6.29 -21.42 10.49
CA SER A 60 6.25 -21.50 11.97
C SER A 60 7.02 -20.39 12.69
N CYS A 61 8.14 -19.93 12.14
CA CYS A 61 9.00 -18.90 12.73
C CYS A 61 8.61 -17.47 12.33
N GLY A 62 7.32 -17.23 12.05
CA GLY A 62 6.80 -15.90 11.75
C GLY A 62 6.91 -14.99 12.98
N ILE A 63 7.44 -13.79 12.77
CA ILE A 63 7.64 -12.73 13.78
C ILE A 63 7.37 -11.36 13.16
N LEU A 64 7.31 -10.32 13.97
CA LEU A 64 7.45 -8.94 13.53
C LEU A 64 8.92 -8.49 13.66
N PHE A 65 9.46 -7.89 12.62
CA PHE A 65 10.78 -7.28 12.59
C PHE A 65 10.63 -5.80 12.30
N LYS A 66 10.86 -4.96 13.31
CA LYS A 66 10.54 -3.52 13.27
C LYS A 66 9.08 -3.28 12.83
N GLY A 67 8.13 -3.90 13.52
CA GLY A 67 6.69 -3.82 13.21
C GLY A 67 6.23 -4.48 11.90
N ASN A 68 7.12 -5.13 11.13
CA ASN A 68 6.77 -5.75 9.85
C ASN A 68 6.86 -7.28 9.90
N GLY A 69 5.85 -7.97 9.37
CA GLY A 69 5.87 -9.43 9.28
C GLY A 69 7.09 -9.95 8.52
N ALA A 70 7.77 -10.94 9.11
CA ALA A 70 8.94 -11.59 8.53
C ALA A 70 9.05 -13.04 9.02
N LEU A 71 9.87 -13.84 8.31
CA LEU A 71 10.29 -15.16 8.79
C LEU A 71 11.65 -15.05 9.47
N ALA A 72 11.73 -15.43 10.75
CA ALA A 72 12.98 -15.37 11.52
C ALA A 72 14.14 -16.17 10.86
N CYS A 73 13.83 -17.28 10.18
CA CYS A 73 14.84 -18.09 9.49
C CYS A 73 15.33 -17.52 8.15
N GLN A 74 14.69 -16.46 7.62
CA GLN A 74 15.07 -15.85 6.34
C GLN A 74 15.56 -14.41 6.52
N LYS A 75 15.03 -13.70 7.51
CA LYS A 75 15.37 -12.31 7.77
C LYS A 75 16.78 -12.21 8.36
N GLU A 76 17.65 -11.46 7.67
CA GLU A 76 18.97 -11.12 8.19
C GLU A 76 18.87 -10.11 9.32
N ILE A 77 19.75 -10.30 10.31
CA ILE A 77 19.85 -9.41 11.45
C ILE A 77 20.97 -8.37 11.25
N LYS A 78 20.73 -7.16 11.75
CA LYS A 78 21.69 -6.05 11.77
C LYS A 78 21.67 -5.41 13.15
N ASP A 79 22.64 -4.57 13.44
CA ASP A 79 22.67 -3.75 14.65
C ASP A 79 21.38 -2.94 14.83
N GLY A 80 20.89 -2.87 16.07
CA GLY A 80 19.61 -2.21 16.37
C GLY A 80 18.38 -2.97 15.84
N ALA A 81 18.47 -4.29 15.71
CA ALA A 81 17.33 -5.12 15.33
C ALA A 81 16.28 -5.12 16.45
N ILE A 82 15.01 -4.96 16.09
CA ILE A 82 13.85 -5.08 17.01
C ILE A 82 13.03 -6.27 16.54
N ILE A 83 12.86 -7.25 17.42
CA ILE A 83 12.15 -8.51 17.17
C ILE A 83 10.97 -8.58 18.11
N GLU A 84 9.78 -8.72 17.53
CA GLU A 84 8.50 -8.65 18.23
C GLU A 84 7.64 -9.88 17.88
N PRO A 85 6.71 -10.30 18.76
CA PRO A 85 5.73 -11.33 18.42
C PRO A 85 4.85 -10.88 17.26
N LEU A 86 4.21 -11.84 16.60
CA LEU A 86 3.11 -11.54 15.68
C LEU A 86 1.96 -10.84 16.43
N ASN A 87 1.20 -9.97 15.75
CA ASN A 87 0.11 -9.22 16.38
C ASN A 87 -1.10 -10.14 16.71
N PHE A 88 -1.00 -10.84 17.82
CA PHE A 88 -1.94 -11.79 18.41
C PHE A 88 -1.69 -11.81 19.93
N PRO A 89 -2.60 -12.38 20.74
CA PRO A 89 -2.35 -12.57 22.16
C PRO A 89 -1.04 -13.33 22.40
N VAL A 90 -0.11 -12.72 23.14
CA VAL A 90 1.21 -13.28 23.42
C VAL A 90 1.09 -14.30 24.55
N ILE A 91 1.64 -15.50 24.35
CA ILE A 91 1.69 -16.55 25.38
C ILE A 91 2.98 -16.38 26.20
N LYS A 92 4.12 -16.36 25.50
CA LYS A 92 5.45 -16.11 26.05
C LYS A 92 6.39 -15.62 24.96
N ASP A 93 7.05 -14.48 25.16
CA ASP A 93 8.01 -13.85 24.26
C ASP A 93 7.49 -13.73 22.82
N LEU A 94 7.99 -14.57 21.90
CA LEU A 94 7.63 -14.56 20.48
C LEU A 94 6.58 -15.63 20.13
N ILE A 95 6.06 -16.36 21.12
CA ILE A 95 4.99 -17.33 20.98
C ILE A 95 3.64 -16.65 21.20
N VAL A 96 2.73 -16.84 20.26
CA VAL A 96 1.39 -16.25 20.29
C VAL A 96 0.29 -17.30 20.15
N ASP A 97 -0.90 -16.95 20.63
CA ASP A 97 -2.12 -17.73 20.45
C ASP A 97 -2.81 -17.36 19.13
N LYS A 98 -3.03 -18.36 18.27
CA LYS A 98 -3.65 -18.23 16.95
C LYS A 98 -5.02 -18.89 16.87
N SER A 99 -5.51 -19.43 17.99
CA SER A 99 -6.69 -20.28 18.03
C SER A 99 -7.93 -19.58 17.45
N SER A 100 -8.07 -18.27 17.68
CA SER A 100 -9.20 -17.48 17.15
C SER A 100 -9.26 -17.48 15.61
N ILE A 101 -8.13 -17.21 14.93
CA ILE A 101 -8.11 -17.19 13.46
C ILE A 101 -8.14 -18.61 12.88
N GLU A 102 -7.54 -19.59 13.56
CA GLU A 102 -7.59 -20.99 13.16
C GLU A 102 -9.02 -21.55 13.24
N ALA A 103 -9.80 -21.15 14.25
CA ALA A 103 -11.21 -21.48 14.35
C ALA A 103 -12.02 -20.90 13.19
N LYS A 104 -11.82 -19.62 12.84
CA LYS A 104 -12.47 -19.01 11.66
C LYS A 104 -12.18 -19.78 10.38
N VAL A 105 -10.93 -20.17 10.15
CA VAL A 105 -10.54 -20.94 8.95
C VAL A 105 -11.18 -22.32 8.92
N LYS A 106 -11.32 -22.97 10.07
CA LYS A 106 -11.93 -24.30 10.18
C LYS A 106 -13.41 -24.32 9.78
N ASP A 107 -14.09 -23.21 9.99
CA ASP A 107 -15.52 -23.06 9.67
C ASP A 107 -15.77 -22.74 8.18
N LEU A 108 -14.71 -22.44 7.41
CA LEU A 108 -14.82 -22.21 5.96
C LEU A 108 -14.92 -23.52 5.18
N GLU A 109 -15.52 -23.47 3.99
CA GLU A 109 -15.54 -24.61 3.07
C GLU A 109 -14.17 -24.76 2.35
N LEU A 110 -13.24 -25.54 2.92
CA LEU A 110 -11.86 -25.62 2.42
C LEU A 110 -11.63 -26.65 1.31
N SER A 111 -12.69 -27.26 0.78
CA SER A 111 -12.64 -28.18 -0.35
C SER A 111 -13.34 -27.62 -1.60
N LEU A 112 -12.87 -28.07 -2.77
CA LEU A 112 -13.49 -27.74 -4.06
C LEU A 112 -14.86 -28.42 -4.14
N GLN A 113 -15.92 -27.66 -4.38
CA GLN A 113 -17.25 -28.23 -4.59
C GLN A 113 -17.50 -28.42 -6.08
N CYS A 114 -18.06 -29.57 -6.45
CA CYS A 114 -18.43 -29.90 -7.83
C CYS A 114 -19.86 -30.44 -7.85
N ASP A 115 -20.79 -29.74 -8.50
CA ASP A 115 -22.20 -30.18 -8.61
C ASP A 115 -22.39 -31.38 -9.55
N HIS A 116 -21.50 -31.53 -10.53
CA HIS A 116 -21.48 -32.72 -11.37
C HIS A 116 -20.87 -33.87 -10.56
N LYS A 117 -21.61 -34.97 -10.39
CA LYS A 117 -20.98 -36.25 -10.07
C LYS A 117 -19.81 -36.39 -11.04
N CYS A 118 -18.61 -36.60 -10.52
CA CYS A 118 -17.40 -36.84 -11.30
C CYS A 118 -17.50 -38.20 -12.03
N ASP A 119 -18.54 -38.37 -12.85
CA ASP A 119 -18.87 -39.55 -13.63
C ASP A 119 -18.07 -39.45 -14.95
N GLY A 120 -16.76 -39.29 -14.83
CA GLY A 120 -15.85 -39.09 -15.96
C GLY A 120 -14.59 -38.34 -15.55
N LEU A 121 -13.44 -38.87 -15.96
CA LEU A 121 -12.11 -38.25 -15.81
C LEU A 121 -11.94 -36.96 -16.63
N ASP A 122 -12.99 -36.41 -17.23
CA ASP A 122 -12.94 -35.19 -18.05
C ASP A 122 -13.17 -33.93 -17.19
N THR A 123 -12.36 -33.80 -16.15
CA THR A 123 -12.22 -32.57 -15.35
C THR A 123 -10.96 -31.84 -15.80
N SER A 124 -10.80 -31.67 -17.11
CA SER A 124 -9.61 -31.09 -17.69
C SER A 124 -9.51 -29.61 -17.32
N ILE A 125 -8.39 -29.24 -16.71
CA ILE A 125 -8.02 -27.86 -16.43
C ILE A 125 -7.04 -27.42 -17.52
N THR A 126 -7.25 -26.24 -18.11
CA THR A 126 -6.29 -25.72 -19.09
C THR A 126 -5.01 -25.28 -18.38
N LYS A 127 -3.94 -25.02 -19.15
CA LYS A 127 -2.70 -24.48 -18.60
C LYS A 127 -2.96 -23.11 -17.96
N GLU A 128 -3.77 -22.30 -18.62
CA GLU A 128 -4.17 -20.96 -18.23
C GLU A 128 -4.95 -21.02 -16.91
N ASP A 129 -5.98 -21.87 -16.81
CA ASP A 129 -6.72 -22.09 -15.56
C ASP A 129 -5.81 -22.59 -14.43
N SER A 130 -4.84 -23.46 -14.75
CA SER A 130 -3.87 -23.95 -13.76
C SER A 130 -2.97 -22.85 -13.21
N ILE A 131 -2.64 -21.83 -14.01
CA ILE A 131 -1.85 -20.68 -13.57
C ILE A 131 -2.71 -19.81 -12.65
N GLU A 132 -3.93 -19.48 -13.07
CA GLU A 132 -4.85 -18.63 -12.30
C GLU A 132 -5.16 -19.24 -10.92
N THR A 133 -5.53 -20.51 -10.90
CA THR A 133 -5.84 -21.23 -9.65
C THR A 133 -4.68 -21.26 -8.66
N LYS A 134 -3.43 -21.17 -9.11
CA LYS A 134 -2.25 -21.26 -8.22
C LYS A 134 -1.87 -19.94 -7.56
N LYS A 135 -2.31 -18.78 -8.08
CA LYS A 135 -1.86 -17.44 -7.64
C LYS A 135 -1.92 -17.23 -6.13
N VAL A 136 -2.96 -17.76 -5.49
CA VAL A 136 -3.18 -17.62 -4.05
C VAL A 136 -2.93 -18.90 -3.24
N ARG A 137 -2.64 -20.04 -3.89
CA ARG A 137 -2.63 -21.37 -3.22
C ARG A 137 -1.33 -21.70 -2.46
N SER A 138 -0.27 -20.92 -2.62
CA SER A 138 1.06 -21.18 -2.03
C SER A 138 1.26 -20.71 -0.58
N CYS A 139 0.19 -20.40 0.16
CA CYS A 139 0.31 -19.89 1.53
C CYS A 139 0.95 -20.93 2.46
N ILE A 140 1.82 -20.47 3.35
CA ILE A 140 2.53 -21.29 4.35
C ILE A 140 2.14 -20.96 5.79
N GLU A 141 1.02 -20.24 5.99
CA GLU A 141 0.47 -19.97 7.32
C GLU A 141 1.49 -19.31 8.29
N CYS A 142 2.26 -18.36 7.76
CA CYS A 142 3.19 -17.56 8.56
C CYS A 142 2.52 -16.37 9.28
N TYR A 143 1.27 -16.06 8.91
CA TYR A 143 0.45 -14.96 9.45
C TYR A 143 1.02 -13.54 9.29
N SER A 144 2.17 -13.38 8.63
CA SER A 144 2.82 -12.07 8.42
C SER A 144 1.88 -11.04 7.81
N CYS A 145 1.05 -11.44 6.83
CA CYS A 145 0.11 -10.54 6.17
C CYS A 145 -1.01 -10.05 7.11
N LEU A 146 -1.45 -10.90 8.05
CA LEU A 146 -2.50 -10.57 9.00
C LEU A 146 -1.96 -9.61 10.06
N SER A 147 -0.81 -9.95 10.67
CA SER A 147 -0.21 -9.15 11.74
C SER A 147 0.29 -7.77 11.30
N THR A 148 0.56 -7.58 10.00
CA THR A 148 0.98 -6.27 9.47
C THR A 148 -0.17 -5.47 8.85
N CYS A 149 -1.38 -6.04 8.75
CA CYS A 149 -2.48 -5.38 8.07
C CYS A 149 -2.98 -4.23 8.94
N PRO A 150 -2.89 -2.97 8.47
CA PRO A 150 -3.23 -1.83 9.31
C PRO A 150 -4.75 -1.77 9.58
N VAL A 151 -5.58 -2.26 8.64
CA VAL A 151 -7.04 -2.35 8.84
C VAL A 151 -7.37 -3.36 9.93
N VAL A 152 -6.77 -4.56 9.90
CA VAL A 152 -7.02 -5.59 10.92
C VAL A 152 -6.56 -5.12 12.30
N ASN A 153 -5.46 -4.37 12.37
CA ASN A 153 -4.92 -3.89 13.64
C ASN A 153 -5.78 -2.78 14.29
N ILE A 154 -6.71 -2.17 13.56
CA ILE A 154 -7.56 -1.06 14.06
C ILE A 154 -9.05 -1.45 14.07
N ALA A 155 -9.51 -2.21 13.08
CA ALA A 155 -10.89 -2.63 12.88
C ALA A 155 -10.99 -4.16 12.75
N THR A 156 -10.49 -4.88 13.76
CA THR A 156 -10.34 -6.35 13.74
C THR A 156 -11.66 -7.11 13.54
N GLU A 157 -12.75 -6.59 14.09
CA GLU A 157 -14.07 -7.25 14.01
C GLU A 157 -14.76 -7.06 12.66
N GLU A 158 -14.39 -6.00 11.92
CA GLU A 158 -15.05 -5.63 10.67
C GLU A 158 -14.40 -6.28 9.44
N PHE A 159 -13.15 -6.73 9.54
CA PHE A 159 -12.41 -7.26 8.39
C PHE A 159 -11.63 -8.53 8.75
N GLY A 160 -11.97 -9.64 8.09
CA GLY A 160 -11.28 -10.93 8.25
C GLY A 160 -9.80 -10.90 7.81
N GLY A 161 -9.38 -9.85 7.10
CA GLY A 161 -7.98 -9.63 6.76
C GLY A 161 -7.51 -10.37 5.51
N PRO A 162 -6.29 -10.06 5.04
CA PRO A 162 -5.74 -10.68 3.83
C PRO A 162 -5.60 -12.20 3.98
N TYR A 163 -5.27 -12.71 5.16
CA TYR A 163 -5.13 -14.14 5.39
C TYR A 163 -6.43 -14.89 5.10
N LEU A 164 -7.55 -14.44 5.68
CA LEU A 164 -8.85 -15.09 5.51
C LEU A 164 -9.39 -14.91 4.09
N MET A 165 -9.29 -13.70 3.52
CA MET A 165 -9.71 -13.42 2.14
C MET A 165 -9.03 -14.33 1.12
N ARG A 166 -7.77 -14.67 1.36
CA ARG A 166 -7.03 -15.63 0.54
C ARG A 166 -7.59 -17.06 0.64
N TYR A 167 -8.08 -17.49 1.81
CA TYR A 167 -8.70 -18.81 1.95
C TYR A 167 -10.05 -18.85 1.23
N ILE A 168 -10.86 -17.81 1.41
CA ILE A 168 -12.17 -17.69 0.77
C ILE A 168 -12.02 -17.70 -0.76
N SER A 169 -11.06 -16.95 -1.31
CA SER A 169 -10.84 -16.88 -2.76
C SER A 169 -10.12 -18.09 -3.36
N LYS A 170 -9.71 -19.09 -2.56
CA LYS A 170 -8.75 -20.15 -2.95
C LYS A 170 -9.17 -20.93 -4.19
N PHE A 171 -10.47 -21.20 -4.33
CA PHE A 171 -11.04 -22.00 -5.40
C PHE A 171 -11.86 -21.20 -6.40
N GLU A 172 -12.02 -19.90 -6.21
CA GLU A 172 -12.92 -19.13 -7.07
C GLU A 172 -12.41 -19.06 -8.52
N SER A 173 -11.08 -19.06 -8.77
CA SER A 173 -10.54 -19.19 -10.13
C SER A 173 -10.61 -20.60 -10.74
N ASP A 174 -11.10 -21.59 -9.99
CA ASP A 174 -11.16 -22.98 -10.46
C ASP A 174 -12.44 -23.17 -11.27
N PRO A 175 -12.38 -23.49 -12.58
CA PRO A 175 -13.58 -23.60 -13.41
C PRO A 175 -14.51 -24.76 -13.01
N ARG A 176 -14.06 -25.60 -12.08
CA ARG A 176 -14.83 -26.74 -11.54
C ARG A 176 -15.60 -26.38 -10.27
N GLU A 177 -15.29 -25.23 -9.64
CA GLU A 177 -15.95 -24.79 -8.41
C GLU A 177 -17.40 -24.39 -8.70
N SER A 178 -18.33 -24.96 -7.94
CA SER A 178 -19.75 -24.58 -7.96
C SER A 178 -20.17 -23.78 -6.72
N PHE A 179 -19.34 -23.72 -5.68
CA PHE A 179 -19.68 -23.02 -4.45
C PHE A 179 -19.53 -21.50 -4.59
N ASP A 180 -20.55 -20.76 -4.16
CA ASP A 180 -20.51 -19.31 -4.11
C ASP A 180 -19.67 -18.79 -2.92
N ARG A 181 -18.40 -18.48 -3.21
CA ARG A 181 -17.45 -17.89 -2.26
C ARG A 181 -17.71 -16.41 -1.98
N LEU A 182 -18.50 -15.74 -2.82
CA LEU A 182 -18.67 -14.30 -2.73
C LEU A 182 -19.38 -13.89 -1.46
N LYS A 183 -20.44 -14.63 -1.07
CA LYS A 183 -21.18 -14.35 0.15
C LYS A 183 -20.26 -14.31 1.38
N GLU A 184 -19.44 -15.33 1.55
CA GLU A 184 -18.49 -15.44 2.66
C GLU A 184 -17.46 -14.30 2.65
N ALA A 185 -16.97 -13.90 1.47
CA ALA A 185 -16.07 -12.75 1.35
C ALA A 185 -16.75 -11.44 1.77
N LEU A 186 -18.02 -11.23 1.38
CA LEU A 186 -18.79 -10.04 1.75
C LEU A 186 -19.03 -10.00 3.26
N ASP A 187 -19.43 -11.13 3.86
CA ASP A 187 -19.68 -11.26 5.30
C ASP A 187 -18.41 -10.99 6.12
N GLU A 188 -17.23 -11.36 5.61
CA GLU A 188 -15.92 -11.10 6.24
C GLU A 188 -15.31 -9.72 5.86
N GLY A 189 -16.10 -8.82 5.27
CA GLY A 189 -15.72 -7.43 5.05
C GLY A 189 -14.85 -7.21 3.80
N LEU A 190 -15.17 -7.84 2.67
CA LEU A 190 -14.46 -7.68 1.38
C LEU A 190 -14.12 -6.22 1.02
N TYR A 191 -15.03 -5.29 1.30
CA TYR A 191 -14.88 -3.87 0.99
C TYR A 191 -14.13 -3.05 2.05
N ASN A 192 -13.61 -3.67 3.11
CA ASN A 192 -12.87 -2.99 4.19
C ASN A 192 -11.35 -2.93 3.92
N CYS A 193 -10.85 -3.65 2.91
CA CYS A 193 -9.44 -3.58 2.50
C CYS A 193 -9.12 -2.27 1.74
N THR A 194 -8.05 -1.60 2.16
CA THR A 194 -7.52 -0.37 1.51
C THR A 194 -6.76 -0.62 0.20
N SER A 195 -6.61 -1.88 -0.23
CA SER A 195 -5.73 -2.27 -1.35
C SER A 195 -4.30 -1.75 -1.23
N CYS A 196 -3.81 -1.49 -0.02
CA CYS A 196 -2.51 -0.84 0.15
C CYS A 196 -1.29 -1.75 -0.12
N GLY A 197 -1.49 -3.04 -0.41
CA GLY A 197 -0.43 -3.97 -0.78
C GLY A 197 0.54 -4.38 0.33
N LYS A 198 0.29 -4.02 1.60
CA LYS A 198 1.17 -4.40 2.72
C LYS A 198 1.30 -5.93 2.85
N CYS A 199 0.20 -6.65 2.62
CA CYS A 199 0.17 -8.12 2.64
C CYS A 199 1.12 -8.77 1.63
N LEU A 200 1.20 -8.24 0.41
CA LEU A 200 2.13 -8.69 -0.62
C LEU A 200 3.57 -8.40 -0.20
N ALA A 201 3.84 -7.18 0.28
CA ALA A 201 5.19 -6.74 0.64
C ALA A 201 5.85 -7.57 1.76
N VAL A 202 5.07 -8.19 2.64
CA VAL A 202 5.58 -9.06 3.71
C VAL A 202 5.44 -10.56 3.41
N CYS A 203 4.86 -10.93 2.26
CA CYS A 203 4.57 -12.33 1.96
C CYS A 203 5.86 -13.04 1.51
N PRO A 204 6.37 -14.05 2.24
CA PRO A 204 7.57 -14.79 1.84
C PRO A 204 7.36 -15.66 0.58
N LYS A 205 6.10 -15.80 0.15
CA LYS A 205 5.70 -16.57 -1.04
C LYS A 205 5.21 -15.67 -2.18
N ASN A 206 5.35 -14.35 -2.05
CA ASN A 206 4.95 -13.36 -3.05
C ASN A 206 3.47 -13.49 -3.49
N ILE A 207 2.59 -13.87 -2.56
CA ILE A 207 1.15 -13.98 -2.85
C ILE A 207 0.57 -12.57 -2.89
N ASN A 208 0.03 -12.19 -4.05
CA ASN A 208 -0.64 -10.91 -4.23
C ASN A 208 -2.10 -10.99 -3.77
N THR A 209 -2.30 -11.13 -2.46
CA THR A 209 -3.65 -11.27 -1.89
C THR A 209 -4.56 -10.07 -2.19
N PHE A 210 -4.05 -8.85 -2.19
CA PHE A 210 -4.92 -7.69 -2.43
C PHE A 210 -5.42 -7.65 -3.88
N GLY A 211 -4.59 -7.98 -4.86
CA GLY A 211 -4.99 -8.03 -6.27
C GLY A 211 -5.72 -9.33 -6.65
N ASP A 212 -5.08 -10.47 -6.41
CA ASP A 212 -5.54 -11.78 -6.91
C ASP A 212 -6.63 -12.43 -6.05
N ALA A 213 -6.85 -11.95 -4.82
CA ALA A 213 -7.99 -12.35 -3.99
C ALA A 213 -8.99 -11.20 -3.85
N ILE A 214 -8.61 -10.11 -3.18
CA ILE A 214 -9.58 -9.10 -2.74
C ILE A 214 -10.17 -8.32 -3.92
N GLU A 215 -9.36 -7.70 -4.77
CA GLU A 215 -9.85 -6.93 -5.92
C GLU A 215 -10.55 -7.80 -6.94
N ARG A 216 -10.07 -9.03 -7.13
CA ARG A 216 -10.74 -10.03 -7.96
C ARG A 216 -12.13 -10.39 -7.44
N MET A 217 -12.26 -10.68 -6.14
CA MET A 217 -13.55 -10.92 -5.50
C MET A 217 -14.48 -9.70 -5.59
N ARG A 218 -13.95 -8.47 -5.52
CA ARG A 218 -14.74 -7.25 -5.77
C ARG A 218 -15.24 -7.19 -7.21
N ALA A 219 -14.40 -7.52 -8.19
CA ALA A 219 -14.82 -7.56 -9.59
C ALA A 219 -15.96 -8.57 -9.83
N ILE A 220 -15.90 -9.73 -9.18
CA ILE A 220 -16.96 -10.74 -9.19
C ILE A 220 -18.22 -10.22 -8.50
N ALA A 221 -18.08 -9.51 -7.38
CA ALA A 221 -19.20 -8.88 -6.70
C ALA A 221 -19.95 -7.91 -7.63
N VAL A 222 -19.20 -7.07 -8.38
CA VAL A 222 -19.79 -6.15 -9.36
C VAL A 222 -20.46 -6.91 -10.49
N ALA A 223 -19.79 -7.91 -11.08
CA ALA A 223 -20.35 -8.72 -12.17
C ALA A 223 -21.66 -9.43 -11.77
N ASN A 224 -21.77 -9.85 -10.51
CA ASN A 224 -22.95 -10.54 -9.96
C ASN A 224 -24.01 -9.57 -9.38
N GLY A 225 -23.82 -8.25 -9.51
CA GLY A 225 -24.76 -7.24 -8.98
C GLY A 225 -24.82 -7.15 -7.46
N SER A 226 -23.88 -7.77 -6.74
CA SER A 226 -23.73 -7.67 -5.28
C SER A 226 -22.72 -6.61 -4.85
N GLY A 227 -22.16 -5.88 -5.81
CA GLY A 227 -21.27 -4.75 -5.64
C GLY A 227 -21.38 -3.78 -6.82
N PRO A 228 -20.63 -2.67 -6.81
CA PRO A 228 -19.75 -2.23 -5.73
C PRO A 228 -20.58 -1.66 -4.56
N LEU A 229 -19.96 -1.07 -3.54
CA LEU A 229 -20.73 -0.32 -2.55
C LEU A 229 -21.51 0.83 -3.24
N PRO A 230 -22.70 1.23 -2.75
CA PRO A 230 -23.47 2.33 -3.34
C PRO A 230 -22.65 3.61 -3.54
N GLU A 231 -21.77 3.93 -2.58
CA GLU A 231 -20.89 5.10 -2.60
C GLU A 231 -19.82 5.03 -3.70
N HIS A 232 -19.52 3.84 -4.22
CA HIS A 232 -18.51 3.61 -5.26
C HIS A 232 -19.08 3.70 -6.69
N VAL A 233 -20.40 3.57 -6.85
CA VAL A 233 -21.08 3.69 -8.16
C VAL A 233 -20.77 5.04 -8.82
N ALA A 234 -20.68 6.09 -8.00
CA ALA A 234 -20.36 7.43 -8.46
C ALA A 234 -19.02 7.54 -9.20
N PHE A 235 -18.05 6.65 -8.94
CA PHE A 235 -16.77 6.68 -9.67
C PHE A 235 -16.97 6.43 -11.16
N LYS A 236 -17.71 5.38 -11.52
CA LYS A 236 -17.98 5.04 -12.91
C LYS A 236 -18.83 6.10 -13.59
N GLU A 237 -19.89 6.57 -12.93
CA GLU A 237 -20.76 7.61 -13.49
C GLU A 237 -20.01 8.92 -13.75
N ASN A 238 -19.14 9.35 -12.83
CA ASN A 238 -18.35 10.57 -13.01
C ASN A 238 -17.37 10.41 -14.19
N ILE A 239 -16.72 9.24 -14.31
CA ILE A 239 -15.77 8.97 -15.38
C ILE A 239 -16.47 8.98 -16.73
N GLN A 240 -17.63 8.34 -16.85
CA GLN A 240 -18.39 8.34 -18.11
C GLN A 240 -18.87 9.74 -18.51
N LYS A 241 -19.21 10.59 -17.53
CA LYS A 241 -19.70 11.96 -17.78
C LYS A 241 -18.58 12.95 -18.08
N THR A 242 -17.42 12.80 -17.46
CA THR A 242 -16.40 13.87 -17.40
C THR A 242 -14.97 13.39 -17.70
N GLY A 243 -14.75 12.09 -17.88
CA GLY A 243 -13.41 11.51 -17.95
C GLY A 243 -12.65 11.53 -16.61
N ARG A 244 -13.27 11.90 -15.48
CA ARG A 244 -12.66 11.98 -14.14
C ARG A 244 -13.46 11.24 -13.08
N SER A 245 -12.80 10.70 -12.06
CA SER A 245 -13.45 9.93 -10.99
C SER A 245 -14.08 10.77 -9.88
N VAL A 246 -13.82 12.07 -9.86
CA VAL A 246 -14.33 13.02 -8.86
C VAL A 246 -15.13 14.12 -9.56
N LYS A 247 -15.98 14.81 -8.80
CA LYS A 247 -16.73 15.97 -9.30
C LYS A 247 -15.95 17.28 -9.06
N THR A 248 -16.17 18.25 -9.93
CA THR A 248 -15.70 19.64 -9.78
C THR A 248 -16.84 20.61 -10.08
N ASP A 249 -16.82 21.74 -9.37
CA ASP A 249 -17.62 22.94 -9.68
C ASP A 249 -16.72 24.10 -10.14
N LYS A 250 -15.42 23.86 -10.23
CA LYS A 250 -14.38 24.82 -10.64
C LYS A 250 -13.85 24.44 -12.02
N THR A 251 -13.25 25.42 -12.70
CA THR A 251 -12.50 25.19 -13.94
C THR A 251 -11.40 24.13 -13.70
N PRO A 252 -11.32 23.09 -14.56
CA PRO A 252 -10.25 22.11 -14.49
C PRO A 252 -8.86 22.71 -14.72
N PHE A 253 -7.84 22.21 -14.03
CA PHE A 253 -6.44 22.60 -14.26
C PHE A 253 -6.03 22.50 -15.73
N ILE A 254 -6.46 21.45 -16.42
CA ILE A 254 -6.11 21.20 -17.82
C ILE A 254 -6.62 22.29 -18.77
N GLU A 255 -7.69 23.01 -18.39
CA GLU A 255 -8.22 24.14 -19.15
C GLU A 255 -7.53 25.47 -18.78
N GLU A 256 -6.84 25.53 -17.63
CA GLU A 256 -6.13 26.72 -17.14
C GLU A 256 -4.69 26.81 -17.66
N VAL A 257 -4.07 25.68 -18.03
CA VAL A 257 -2.66 25.61 -18.41
C VAL A 257 -2.45 25.81 -19.91
N THR A 258 -1.41 26.56 -20.28
CA THR A 258 -1.03 26.78 -21.68
C THR A 258 -0.09 25.69 -22.17
N ASN A 259 -0.39 25.09 -23.34
CA ASN A 259 0.18 23.83 -23.81
C ASN A 259 1.22 23.96 -24.96
N GLU A 260 1.86 25.12 -25.11
CA GLU A 260 2.58 25.48 -26.35
C GLU A 260 4.10 25.23 -26.30
N THR A 261 4.57 24.10 -25.74
CA THR A 261 6.02 23.86 -25.63
C THR A 261 6.58 22.90 -26.67
N GLY A 262 5.76 21.98 -27.22
CA GLY A 262 6.25 20.94 -28.13
C GLY A 262 7.20 19.98 -27.44
N SER A 263 7.07 19.84 -26.11
CA SER A 263 7.90 19.01 -25.27
C SER A 263 7.65 17.53 -25.56
N LYS A 264 8.69 16.71 -25.38
CA LYS A 264 8.56 15.25 -25.37
C LYS A 264 8.18 14.69 -23.99
N ILE A 265 7.98 15.57 -23.01
CA ILE A 265 7.58 15.23 -21.65
C ILE A 265 6.14 15.73 -21.46
N ALA A 266 5.25 14.83 -21.07
CA ALA A 266 3.85 15.15 -20.82
C ALA A 266 3.47 14.97 -19.35
N PHE A 267 2.52 15.76 -18.87
CA PHE A 267 1.93 15.64 -17.54
C PHE A 267 0.59 14.90 -17.58
N PHE A 268 0.53 13.75 -16.92
CA PHE A 268 -0.72 13.09 -16.54
C PHE A 268 -1.27 13.73 -15.26
N THR A 269 -2.27 14.59 -15.41
CA THR A 269 -2.88 15.39 -14.33
C THR A 269 -3.62 14.48 -13.34
N GLY A 270 -4.29 13.45 -13.87
CA GLY A 270 -5.20 12.61 -13.09
C GLY A 270 -6.36 13.39 -12.48
N CYS A 271 -7.22 12.71 -11.72
CA CYS A 271 -8.48 13.32 -11.31
C CYS A 271 -8.36 14.32 -10.16
N MET A 272 -7.41 14.11 -9.25
CA MET A 272 -7.29 14.95 -8.06
C MET A 272 -6.62 16.28 -8.35
N VAL A 273 -5.53 16.29 -9.13
CA VAL A 273 -4.87 17.54 -9.50
C VAL A 273 -5.80 18.36 -10.37
N ASP A 274 -6.45 17.71 -11.34
CA ASP A 274 -7.29 18.42 -12.30
C ASP A 274 -8.49 19.13 -11.63
N TYR A 275 -9.15 18.46 -10.67
CA TYR A 275 -10.43 18.92 -10.12
C TYR A 275 -10.39 19.35 -8.65
N LYS A 276 -9.39 18.94 -7.86
CA LYS A 276 -9.34 19.19 -6.41
C LYS A 276 -8.14 20.01 -5.97
N PHE A 277 -6.99 19.80 -6.61
CA PHE A 277 -5.71 20.44 -6.26
C PHE A 277 -5.02 21.08 -7.48
N PRO A 278 -5.71 21.93 -8.25
CA PRO A 278 -5.13 22.56 -9.45
C PRO A 278 -3.89 23.39 -9.12
N GLU A 279 -3.82 23.98 -7.92
CA GLU A 279 -2.65 24.72 -7.43
C GLU A 279 -1.38 23.86 -7.37
N THR A 280 -1.51 22.55 -7.10
CA THR A 280 -0.37 21.64 -7.08
C THR A 280 0.13 21.39 -8.52
N GLY A 281 -0.76 21.37 -9.51
CA GLY A 281 -0.41 21.28 -10.93
C GLY A 281 0.33 22.52 -11.43
N HIS A 282 -0.15 23.71 -11.04
CA HIS A 282 0.53 24.98 -11.39
C HIS A 282 1.94 25.06 -10.80
N LYS A 283 2.12 24.60 -9.55
CA LYS A 283 3.45 24.51 -8.91
C LYS A 283 4.39 23.58 -9.65
N LEU A 284 3.91 22.43 -10.14
CA LEU A 284 4.70 21.54 -10.99
C LEU A 284 5.26 22.27 -12.20
N VAL A 285 4.39 22.94 -12.97
CA VAL A 285 4.76 23.65 -14.19
C VAL A 285 5.76 24.78 -13.88
N LYS A 286 5.53 25.55 -12.81
CA LYS A 286 6.45 26.59 -12.33
C LYS A 286 7.83 26.01 -12.01
N ILE A 287 7.89 24.99 -11.15
CA ILE A 287 9.14 24.37 -10.71
C ILE A 287 9.92 23.81 -11.91
N LEU A 288 9.26 23.10 -12.83
CA LEU A 288 9.92 22.57 -14.02
C LEU A 288 10.49 23.68 -14.89
N LYS A 289 9.73 24.76 -15.12
CA LYS A 289 10.18 25.92 -15.88
C LYS A 289 11.40 26.61 -15.24
N GLU A 290 11.42 26.75 -13.92
CA GLU A 290 12.58 27.32 -13.20
C GLU A 290 13.84 26.45 -13.31
N ASN A 291 13.67 25.16 -13.56
CA ASN A 291 14.76 24.22 -13.85
C ASN A 291 15.04 24.06 -15.35
N GLY A 292 14.44 24.90 -16.21
CA GLY A 292 14.65 24.87 -17.65
C GLY A 292 14.06 23.62 -18.34
N ILE A 293 13.02 23.04 -17.74
CA ILE A 293 12.33 21.85 -18.25
C ILE A 293 10.94 22.26 -18.72
N ASP A 294 10.69 22.09 -20.01
CA ASP A 294 9.37 22.29 -20.59
C ASP A 294 8.53 21.01 -20.50
N ILE A 295 7.23 21.16 -20.27
CA ILE A 295 6.27 20.07 -20.14
C ILE A 295 4.97 20.42 -20.85
N ASP A 296 4.42 19.46 -21.58
CA ASP A 296 3.09 19.57 -22.18
C ASP A 296 2.05 18.92 -21.25
N VAL A 297 0.83 19.44 -21.26
CA VAL A 297 -0.32 18.91 -20.54
C VAL A 297 -1.41 18.55 -21.56
N PRO A 298 -1.29 17.43 -22.29
CA PRO A 298 -2.17 17.13 -23.41
C PRO A 298 -3.63 16.99 -22.96
N GLU A 299 -4.52 17.68 -23.68
CA GLU A 299 -5.98 17.54 -23.55
C GLU A 299 -6.44 16.12 -23.95
N GLY A 300 -7.63 15.73 -23.52
CA GLY A 300 -8.23 14.43 -23.87
C GLY A 300 -7.77 13.24 -23.01
N GLN A 301 -6.74 13.41 -22.16
CA GLN A 301 -6.42 12.40 -21.14
C GLN A 301 -7.63 12.14 -20.23
N VAL A 302 -7.80 10.91 -19.77
CA VAL A 302 -8.90 10.46 -18.91
C VAL A 302 -8.39 9.76 -17.65
N CYS A 303 -9.27 9.49 -16.69
CA CYS A 303 -8.96 8.79 -15.46
C CYS A 303 -8.10 7.54 -15.71
N CYS A 304 -7.04 7.36 -14.91
CA CYS A 304 -6.16 6.19 -15.01
C CYS A 304 -6.86 4.84 -14.79
N GLY A 305 -8.11 4.82 -14.27
CA GLY A 305 -8.87 3.61 -13.97
C GLY A 305 -8.65 3.06 -12.56
N SER A 306 -7.74 3.62 -11.76
CA SER A 306 -7.44 3.11 -10.40
C SER A 306 -8.70 2.93 -9.54
N PRO A 307 -9.61 3.92 -9.38
CA PRO A 307 -10.77 3.74 -8.51
C PRO A 307 -11.67 2.58 -8.95
N LEU A 308 -11.82 2.40 -10.26
CA LEU A 308 -12.63 1.32 -10.84
C LEU A 308 -12.03 -0.05 -10.54
N LEU A 309 -10.73 -0.24 -10.81
CA LEU A 309 -10.02 -1.49 -10.50
C LEU A 309 -10.13 -1.86 -9.02
N ARG A 310 -9.90 -0.91 -8.10
CA ARG A 310 -9.93 -1.19 -6.66
C ARG A 310 -11.33 -1.51 -6.12
N THR A 311 -12.38 -1.07 -6.81
CA THR A 311 -13.78 -1.29 -6.42
C THR A 311 -14.47 -2.39 -7.23
N GLY A 312 -13.75 -3.03 -8.16
CA GLY A 312 -14.28 -4.12 -8.99
C GLY A 312 -15.02 -3.70 -10.26
N GLN A 313 -15.09 -2.40 -10.58
CA GLN A 313 -15.82 -1.87 -11.73
C GLN A 313 -15.00 -1.96 -13.03
N THR A 314 -14.58 -3.16 -13.43
CA THR A 314 -13.51 -3.37 -14.42
C THR A 314 -13.92 -3.18 -15.89
N ASP A 315 -15.21 -3.09 -16.19
CA ASP A 315 -15.73 -3.10 -17.57
C ASP A 315 -15.34 -1.87 -18.41
N LEU A 316 -15.12 -0.72 -17.77
CA LEU A 316 -14.71 0.51 -18.44
C LEU A 316 -13.18 0.65 -18.60
N VAL A 317 -12.39 -0.22 -17.96
CA VAL A 317 -10.93 0.01 -17.82
C VAL A 317 -10.21 -0.02 -19.16
N GLN A 318 -10.55 -0.93 -20.08
CA GLN A 318 -9.89 -1.01 -21.40
C GLN A 318 -10.06 0.29 -22.18
N GLU A 319 -11.27 0.85 -22.22
CA GLU A 319 -11.55 2.12 -22.93
C GLU A 319 -10.70 3.27 -22.38
N LEU A 320 -10.56 3.36 -21.05
CA LEU A 320 -9.72 4.39 -20.42
C LEU A 320 -8.23 4.22 -20.74
N VAL A 321 -7.77 2.97 -20.86
CA VAL A 321 -6.39 2.67 -21.26
C VAL A 321 -6.15 3.08 -22.70
N ASP A 322 -7.07 2.73 -23.61
CA ASP A 322 -6.94 3.03 -25.04
C ASP A 322 -6.91 4.53 -25.31
N ILE A 323 -7.79 5.31 -24.65
CA ILE A 323 -7.80 6.78 -24.77
C ILE A 323 -6.48 7.36 -24.27
N ASN A 324 -6.03 7.00 -23.08
CA ASN A 324 -4.78 7.52 -22.53
C ASN A 324 -3.58 7.12 -23.38
N LYS A 325 -3.53 5.87 -23.84
CA LYS A 325 -2.48 5.39 -24.75
C LYS A 325 -2.40 6.25 -26.00
N GLU A 326 -3.54 6.56 -26.62
CA GLU A 326 -3.59 7.38 -27.82
C GLU A 326 -3.15 8.83 -27.55
N VAL A 327 -3.57 9.42 -26.43
CA VAL A 327 -3.19 10.79 -26.02
C VAL A 327 -1.69 10.91 -25.79
N PHE A 328 -1.07 9.89 -25.18
CA PHE A 328 0.33 9.95 -24.76
C PHE A 328 1.32 9.27 -25.73
N LYS A 329 0.87 8.74 -26.87
CA LYS A 329 1.68 7.89 -27.77
C LYS A 329 2.94 8.57 -28.34
N ASP A 330 2.89 9.89 -28.53
CA ASP A 330 3.95 10.67 -29.20
C ASP A 330 4.94 11.32 -28.21
N TYR A 331 4.79 11.06 -26.91
CA TYR A 331 5.66 11.56 -25.83
C TYR A 331 6.66 10.50 -25.38
N ASP A 332 7.87 10.94 -25.05
CA ASP A 332 8.94 10.05 -24.59
C ASP A 332 8.80 9.72 -23.09
N THR A 333 8.14 10.59 -22.31
CA THR A 333 7.95 10.43 -20.87
C THR A 333 6.63 11.03 -20.41
N VAL A 334 5.87 10.28 -19.61
CA VAL A 334 4.62 10.71 -18.98
C VAL A 334 4.86 10.87 -17.48
N ILE A 335 4.92 12.11 -17.00
CA ILE A 335 5.08 12.43 -15.59
C ILE A 335 3.73 12.38 -14.88
N THR A 336 3.71 11.89 -13.64
CA THR A 336 2.56 12.04 -12.75
C THR A 336 2.98 12.43 -11.34
N ILE A 337 2.10 13.12 -10.64
CA ILE A 337 2.27 13.55 -9.25
C ILE A 337 1.28 12.86 -8.32
N CYS A 338 0.73 11.72 -8.75
CA CYS A 338 -0.20 10.94 -7.96
C CYS A 338 0.26 9.50 -7.93
N SER A 339 0.64 9.02 -6.74
CA SER A 339 1.14 7.66 -6.57
C SER A 339 0.16 6.59 -7.06
N GLY A 340 -1.16 6.83 -6.93
CA GLY A 340 -2.18 5.92 -7.44
C GLY A 340 -2.25 5.89 -8.96
N CYS A 341 -2.16 7.05 -9.63
CA CYS A 341 -2.07 7.10 -11.08
C CYS A 341 -0.79 6.43 -11.56
N GLY A 342 0.37 6.76 -10.97
CA GLY A 342 1.67 6.19 -11.33
C GLY A 342 1.68 4.65 -11.22
N ALA A 343 1.21 4.08 -10.11
CA ALA A 343 1.15 2.63 -9.97
C ALA A 343 0.18 1.97 -10.96
N THR A 344 -0.96 2.59 -11.25
CA THR A 344 -1.93 2.02 -12.21
C THR A 344 -1.43 2.12 -13.64
N LEU A 345 -0.85 3.25 -14.05
CA LEU A 345 -0.26 3.43 -15.36
C LEU A 345 0.97 2.51 -15.57
N LYS A 346 1.79 2.28 -14.54
CA LYS A 346 2.97 1.41 -14.64
C LYS A 346 2.65 -0.09 -14.55
N ASN A 347 1.72 -0.50 -13.69
CA ASN A 347 1.56 -1.91 -13.33
C ASN A 347 0.24 -2.54 -13.82
N ASN A 348 -0.79 -1.73 -14.08
CA ASN A 348 -2.09 -2.23 -14.53
C ASN A 348 -2.29 -2.02 -16.03
N HIS A 349 -2.00 -0.83 -16.55
CA HIS A 349 -2.14 -0.50 -17.99
C HIS A 349 -1.40 -1.48 -18.94
N PRO A 350 -0.22 -2.04 -18.61
CA PRO A 350 0.42 -3.05 -19.47
C PRO A 350 -0.42 -4.31 -19.68
N GLN A 351 -1.27 -4.67 -18.72
CA GLN A 351 -2.18 -5.82 -18.85
C GLN A 351 -3.28 -5.57 -19.90
N PHE A 352 -3.50 -4.31 -20.28
CA PHE A 352 -4.47 -3.86 -21.28
C PHE A 352 -3.79 -3.33 -22.56
N GLY A 353 -2.47 -3.56 -22.72
CA GLY A 353 -1.73 -3.28 -23.95
C GLY A 353 -1.15 -1.86 -24.08
N SER A 354 -0.97 -1.13 -22.97
CA SER A 354 -0.31 0.17 -22.94
C SER A 354 1.12 0.05 -22.37
N GLU A 355 2.09 0.65 -23.07
CA GLU A 355 3.53 0.60 -22.74
C GLU A 355 4.10 2.00 -22.52
N LEU A 356 3.29 2.93 -22.01
CA LEU A 356 3.72 4.30 -21.75
C LEU A 356 4.91 4.33 -20.77
N ASN A 357 5.93 5.13 -21.10
CA ASN A 357 7.04 5.40 -20.19
C ASN A 357 6.60 6.39 -19.11
N VAL A 358 6.09 5.87 -18.00
CA VAL A 358 5.53 6.68 -16.91
C VAL A 358 6.60 6.91 -15.85
N MET A 359 6.72 8.13 -15.36
CA MET A 359 7.58 8.49 -14.22
C MET A 359 6.78 9.24 -13.16
N ASP A 360 7.05 8.93 -11.89
CA ASP A 360 6.65 9.78 -10.78
C ASP A 360 7.55 11.03 -10.74
N ILE A 361 7.00 12.17 -10.30
CA ILE A 361 7.78 13.41 -10.27
C ILE A 361 8.99 13.35 -9.34
N SER A 362 8.96 12.57 -8.25
CA SER A 362 10.09 12.46 -7.33
C SER A 362 11.30 11.79 -7.97
N GLU A 363 11.12 10.69 -8.71
CA GLU A 363 12.22 10.07 -9.46
C GLU A 363 12.68 10.93 -10.63
N PHE A 364 11.79 11.75 -11.21
CA PHE A 364 12.17 12.62 -12.31
C PHE A 364 13.00 13.82 -11.86
N LEU A 365 12.66 14.43 -10.71
CA LEU A 365 13.26 15.67 -10.20
C LEU A 365 14.53 15.47 -9.38
N VAL A 366 14.71 14.34 -8.70
CA VAL A 366 15.78 14.16 -7.69
C VAL A 366 17.17 14.59 -8.20
N ASP A 367 17.49 14.27 -9.46
CA ASP A 367 18.77 14.60 -10.11
C ASP A 367 18.71 15.82 -11.05
N LYS A 368 17.58 16.53 -11.10
CA LYS A 368 17.34 17.64 -12.04
C LYS A 368 17.06 18.98 -11.37
N LEU A 369 17.00 19.02 -10.05
CA LEU A 369 16.86 20.26 -9.30
C LEU A 369 18.17 21.05 -9.33
N ASP A 370 18.08 22.31 -9.73
CA ASP A 370 19.15 23.29 -9.61
C ASP A 370 19.18 23.83 -8.17
N GLU A 371 19.95 23.16 -7.32
CA GLU A 371 20.08 23.48 -5.89
C GLU A 371 20.54 24.92 -5.64
N SER A 372 21.20 25.56 -6.61
CA SER A 372 21.62 26.97 -6.49
C SER A 372 20.45 27.97 -6.49
N LYS A 373 19.27 27.55 -6.96
CA LYS A 373 18.04 28.34 -6.97
C LYS A 373 17.21 28.16 -5.71
N LEU A 374 17.47 27.11 -4.93
CA LEU A 374 16.70 26.81 -3.72
C LEU A 374 17.05 27.80 -2.60
N LYS A 375 16.03 28.47 -2.08
CA LYS A 375 16.11 29.35 -0.92
C LYS A 375 15.79 28.61 0.36
N GLU A 376 16.18 29.24 1.47
CA GLU A 376 16.00 28.71 2.81
C GLU A 376 14.51 28.64 3.20
N VAL A 377 14.06 27.46 3.62
CA VAL A 377 12.72 27.20 4.15
C VAL A 377 12.85 26.69 5.57
N ASN A 378 12.74 27.58 6.55
CA ASN A 378 12.80 27.26 7.97
C ASN A 378 11.54 26.51 8.43
N MET A 379 11.55 25.19 8.29
CA MET A 379 10.42 24.32 8.62
C MET A 379 10.90 22.93 9.00
N LYS A 380 10.36 22.39 10.10
CA LYS A 380 10.56 20.98 10.44
C LYS A 380 9.49 20.14 9.77
N VAL A 381 9.89 19.11 9.02
CA VAL A 381 8.98 18.27 8.25
C VAL A 381 9.18 16.79 8.53
N THR A 382 8.10 16.02 8.38
CA THR A 382 8.15 14.56 8.33
C THR A 382 7.55 14.05 7.02
N TYR A 383 7.73 12.77 6.68
CA TYR A 383 7.30 12.21 5.40
C TYR A 383 6.35 11.01 5.55
N HIS A 384 5.24 11.04 4.81
CA HIS A 384 4.38 9.89 4.62
C HIS A 384 4.64 9.23 3.27
N ASP A 385 5.14 7.99 3.30
CA ASP A 385 5.30 7.10 2.14
C ASP A 385 3.94 6.60 1.62
N PRO A 386 3.47 7.05 0.43
CA PRO A 386 2.26 6.51 -0.16
C PRO A 386 2.44 5.05 -0.56
N CYS A 387 1.45 4.22 -0.27
CA CYS A 387 1.51 2.78 -0.55
C CYS A 387 1.80 2.47 -2.03
N HIS A 388 1.14 3.16 -2.94
CA HIS A 388 1.32 2.96 -4.37
C HIS A 388 2.65 3.52 -4.91
N LEU A 389 3.33 4.41 -4.18
CA LEU A 389 4.67 4.87 -4.54
C LEU A 389 5.71 3.83 -4.09
N GLY A 390 5.81 3.61 -2.77
CA GLY A 390 6.86 2.77 -2.19
C GLY A 390 6.69 1.27 -2.45
N ARG A 391 5.46 0.74 -2.36
CA ARG A 391 5.19 -0.68 -2.62
C ARG A 391 4.79 -0.94 -4.07
N GLY A 392 4.08 0.00 -4.69
CA GLY A 392 3.59 -0.14 -6.06
C GLY A 392 4.66 0.14 -7.12
N GLN A 393 5.46 1.19 -6.94
CA GLN A 393 6.45 1.63 -7.94
C GLN A 393 7.90 1.40 -7.49
N GLY A 394 8.13 1.08 -6.21
CA GLY A 394 9.47 0.85 -5.67
C GLY A 394 10.25 2.13 -5.33
N ILE A 395 9.60 3.30 -5.43
CA ILE A 395 10.20 4.62 -5.21
C ILE A 395 10.06 4.97 -3.71
N LYS A 396 11.19 5.18 -3.03
CA LYS A 396 11.24 5.37 -1.56
C LYS A 396 12.22 6.45 -1.15
N ASP A 397 13.40 6.45 -1.74
CA ASP A 397 14.51 7.30 -1.28
C ASP A 397 14.43 8.69 -1.93
N GLN A 398 14.00 8.75 -3.20
CA GLN A 398 13.93 9.98 -4.00
C GLN A 398 13.12 11.11 -3.34
N PRO A 399 11.93 10.87 -2.73
CA PRO A 399 11.22 11.92 -1.99
C PRO A 399 12.02 12.50 -0.82
N ARG A 400 12.78 11.65 -0.10
CA ARG A 400 13.60 12.08 1.05
C ARG A 400 14.78 12.91 0.57
N GLU A 401 15.48 12.45 -0.47
CA GLU A 401 16.57 13.18 -1.10
C GLU A 401 16.13 14.57 -1.59
N ILE A 402 14.93 14.69 -2.17
CA ILE A 402 14.38 16.00 -2.55
C ILE A 402 14.14 16.90 -1.33
N ILE A 403 13.58 16.36 -0.24
CA ILE A 403 13.33 17.13 0.99
C ILE A 403 14.65 17.63 1.59
N GLU A 404 15.66 16.77 1.67
CA GLU A 404 16.97 17.07 2.26
C GLU A 404 17.79 18.08 1.44
N LYS A 405 17.50 18.24 0.14
CA LYS A 405 18.12 19.26 -0.71
C LYS A 405 17.65 20.69 -0.42
N ILE A 406 16.53 20.87 0.28
CA ILE A 406 15.97 22.20 0.54
C ILE A 406 16.70 22.82 1.74
N PRO A 407 17.42 23.96 1.56
CA PRO A 407 18.13 24.59 2.67
C PRO A 407 17.16 25.00 3.79
N GLY A 408 17.57 24.81 5.05
CA GLY A 408 16.78 25.21 6.22
C GLY A 408 15.67 24.24 6.65
N VAL A 409 15.36 23.22 5.84
CA VAL A 409 14.39 22.18 6.21
C VAL A 409 15.02 21.20 7.18
N GLU A 410 14.37 20.98 8.32
CA GLU A 410 14.74 19.93 9.28
C GLU A 410 13.86 18.70 9.05
N PHE A 411 14.45 17.59 8.58
CA PHE A 411 13.71 16.36 8.31
C PHE A 411 13.76 15.39 9.50
N GLU A 412 12.58 14.98 9.99
CA GLU A 412 12.43 13.95 11.02
C GLU A 412 11.54 12.81 10.50
N GLU A 413 12.10 11.59 10.45
CA GLU A 413 11.36 10.42 9.99
C GLU A 413 10.39 9.91 11.07
N MET A 414 9.12 9.73 10.72
CA MET A 414 8.14 9.14 11.63
C MET A 414 8.36 7.63 11.82
N LEU A 415 7.83 7.05 12.90
CA LEU A 415 8.05 5.63 13.24
C LEU A 415 7.64 4.63 12.15
N TYR A 416 6.47 4.83 11.52
CA TYR A 416 5.96 3.96 10.44
C TYR A 416 5.49 4.78 9.22
N PRO A 417 6.42 5.31 8.41
CA PRO A 417 6.09 6.22 7.33
C PRO A 417 5.20 5.54 6.27
N CYS A 418 5.47 4.26 6.00
CA CYS A 418 4.76 3.42 5.03
C CYS A 418 3.47 2.73 5.53
N GLN A 419 3.00 3.02 6.74
CA GLN A 419 1.65 2.63 7.17
C GLN A 419 0.61 3.34 6.29
N CYS A 420 -0.43 2.62 5.87
CA CYS A 420 -1.47 3.17 5.00
C CYS A 420 -2.18 4.35 5.69
N CYS A 421 -2.42 5.44 4.96
CA CYS A 421 -3.19 6.58 5.47
C CYS A 421 -4.70 6.32 5.54
N GLY A 422 -5.22 5.25 4.94
CA GLY A 422 -6.65 4.89 4.96
C GLY A 422 -7.47 5.31 3.75
N ALA A 423 -6.93 6.17 2.85
CA ALA A 423 -7.72 6.74 1.76
C ALA A 423 -8.02 5.77 0.58
N GLY A 424 -7.13 4.81 0.35
CA GLY A 424 -7.12 3.95 -0.84
C GLY A 424 -8.21 2.87 -0.86
N GLY A 425 -8.30 2.11 -1.95
CA GLY A 425 -9.15 0.92 -2.02
C GLY A 425 -10.66 1.18 -2.08
N GLY A 426 -11.08 2.45 -2.20
CA GLY A 426 -12.48 2.87 -2.06
C GLY A 426 -12.92 3.11 -0.60
N ILE A 427 -12.01 2.97 0.37
CA ILE A 427 -12.35 3.08 1.81
C ILE A 427 -12.82 4.47 2.18
N LYS A 428 -12.15 5.53 1.69
CA LYS A 428 -12.54 6.90 2.06
C LYS A 428 -14.00 7.24 1.75
N SER A 429 -14.57 6.69 0.68
CA SER A 429 -15.97 6.92 0.32
C SER A 429 -16.92 5.84 0.87
N GLY A 430 -16.52 4.56 0.87
CA GLY A 430 -17.41 3.47 1.26
C GLY A 430 -17.37 3.08 2.74
N LYS A 431 -16.28 3.40 3.43
CA LYS A 431 -15.96 3.06 4.83
C LYS A 431 -15.18 4.19 5.52
N PRO A 432 -15.74 5.42 5.57
CA PRO A 432 -15.04 6.60 6.07
C PRO A 432 -14.53 6.46 7.51
N GLU A 433 -15.19 5.66 8.35
CA GLU A 433 -14.77 5.30 9.71
C GLU A 433 -13.39 4.62 9.72
N ILE A 434 -13.19 3.58 8.90
CA ILE A 434 -11.91 2.89 8.77
C ILE A 434 -10.83 3.84 8.22
N ALA A 435 -11.18 4.67 7.24
CA ALA A 435 -10.25 5.68 6.70
C ALA A 435 -9.82 6.69 7.77
N MET A 436 -10.74 7.10 8.64
CA MET A 436 -10.49 8.07 9.70
C MET A 436 -9.63 7.47 10.82
N ASP A 437 -9.91 6.26 11.28
CA ASP A 437 -9.15 5.65 12.37
C ASP A 437 -7.70 5.35 11.95
N LEU A 438 -7.49 4.92 10.70
CA LEU A 438 -6.14 4.81 10.11
C LEU A 438 -5.43 6.16 10.05
N SER A 439 -6.16 7.23 9.72
CA SER A 439 -5.58 8.56 9.63
C SER A 439 -5.23 9.15 11.00
N LYS A 440 -6.07 8.95 12.02
CA LYS A 440 -5.77 9.33 13.41
C LYS A 440 -4.54 8.60 13.93
N SER A 441 -4.41 7.29 13.64
CA SER A 441 -3.19 6.55 13.97
C SER A 441 -1.95 7.16 13.30
N LYS A 442 -2.05 7.65 12.06
CA LYS A 442 -0.97 8.40 11.40
C LYS A 442 -0.73 9.77 12.04
N ALA A 443 -1.77 10.47 12.46
CA ALA A 443 -1.68 11.79 13.09
C ALA A 443 -0.83 11.75 14.38
N GLU A 444 -1.01 10.74 15.23
CA GLU A 444 -0.17 10.57 16.42
C GLU A 444 1.30 10.35 16.05
N MET A 445 1.59 9.49 15.04
CA MET A 445 2.96 9.29 14.56
C MET A 445 3.60 10.56 14.00
N ILE A 446 2.81 11.41 13.35
CA ILE A 446 3.27 12.70 12.81
C ILE A 446 3.56 13.64 13.98
N LYS A 447 2.65 13.75 14.95
CA LYS A 447 2.79 14.59 16.14
C LYS A 447 4.03 14.24 16.96
N ASP A 448 4.34 12.94 17.11
CA ASP A 448 5.52 12.47 17.84
C ASP A 448 6.85 12.95 17.23
N THR A 449 6.88 13.29 15.93
CA THR A 449 8.07 13.87 15.30
C THR A 449 8.30 15.33 15.69
N GLY A 450 7.26 16.02 16.18
CA GLY A 450 7.28 17.47 16.41
C GLY A 450 7.45 18.29 15.13
N ALA A 451 7.06 17.76 13.97
CA ALA A 451 7.13 18.47 12.70
C ALA A 451 6.01 19.51 12.55
N ASP A 452 6.31 20.62 11.88
CA ASP A 452 5.35 21.67 11.49
C ASP A 452 4.46 21.22 10.33
N ALA A 453 4.96 20.28 9.51
CA ALA A 453 4.24 19.74 8.38
C ALA A 453 4.57 18.27 8.10
N VAL A 454 3.59 17.54 7.57
CA VAL A 454 3.78 16.22 6.97
C VAL A 454 3.76 16.35 5.45
N VAL A 455 4.82 15.86 4.81
CA VAL A 455 4.99 15.87 3.36
C VAL A 455 4.56 14.54 2.76
N THR A 456 3.89 14.57 1.62
CA THR A 456 3.57 13.39 0.83
C THR A 456 3.53 13.72 -0.66
N ILE A 457 3.57 12.73 -1.54
CA ILE A 457 3.46 12.95 -3.00
C ILE A 457 2.11 12.50 -3.58
N CYS A 458 1.19 12.06 -2.73
CA CYS A 458 -0.10 11.54 -3.19
C CYS A 458 -1.22 12.50 -2.79
N PRO A 459 -1.94 13.14 -3.74
CA PRO A 459 -3.06 14.02 -3.43
C PRO A 459 -4.17 13.35 -2.59
N PHE A 460 -4.40 12.05 -2.78
CA PHE A 460 -5.34 11.29 -1.95
C PHE A 460 -4.85 11.12 -0.51
N CYS A 461 -3.55 10.86 -0.32
CA CYS A 461 -2.96 10.78 1.01
C CYS A 461 -2.98 12.14 1.68
N LYS A 462 -2.67 13.22 0.95
CA LYS A 462 -2.73 14.60 1.44
C LYS A 462 -4.07 14.90 2.09
N LEU A 463 -5.16 14.62 1.37
CA LEU A 463 -6.52 14.85 1.86
C LEU A 463 -6.80 14.07 3.15
N ASN A 464 -6.57 12.76 3.15
CA ASN A 464 -6.97 11.95 4.31
C ASN A 464 -6.09 12.20 5.54
N LEU A 465 -4.79 12.44 5.35
CA LEU A 465 -3.88 12.80 6.44
C LEU A 465 -4.30 14.12 7.09
N GLN A 466 -4.67 15.13 6.31
CA GLN A 466 -5.17 16.40 6.86
C GLN A 466 -6.44 16.18 7.68
N ASP A 467 -7.41 15.40 7.17
CA ASP A 467 -8.63 15.09 7.91
C ASP A 467 -8.34 14.38 9.25
N GLY A 468 -7.31 13.53 9.29
CA GLY A 468 -6.87 12.85 10.50
C GLY A 468 -6.19 13.78 11.51
N LEU A 469 -5.33 14.69 11.03
CA LEU A 469 -4.70 15.71 11.87
C LEU A 469 -5.74 16.64 12.50
N ASP A 470 -6.69 17.12 11.69
CA ASP A 470 -7.77 17.99 12.15
C ASP A 470 -8.63 17.26 13.21
N ALA A 471 -8.98 15.99 12.96
CA ALA A 471 -9.75 15.17 13.90
C ALA A 471 -8.99 14.82 15.19
N SER A 472 -7.66 14.85 15.18
CA SER A 472 -6.78 14.65 16.34
C SER A 472 -6.40 15.96 17.05
N GLY A 473 -7.00 17.10 16.66
CA GLY A 473 -6.70 18.41 17.26
C GLY A 473 -5.29 18.92 16.94
N CYS A 474 -4.71 18.48 15.83
CA CYS A 474 -3.38 18.87 15.34
C CYS A 474 -3.50 19.83 14.13
N GLU A 475 -4.47 20.75 14.19
CA GLU A 475 -4.82 21.67 13.08
C GLU A 475 -3.66 22.58 12.64
N ASP A 476 -2.69 22.81 13.54
CA ASP A 476 -1.48 23.59 13.27
C ASP A 476 -0.51 22.86 12.31
N ILE A 477 -0.52 21.52 12.31
CA ILE A 477 0.31 20.71 11.43
C ILE A 477 -0.34 20.63 10.05
N LYS A 478 0.36 21.08 9.02
CA LYS A 478 -0.17 21.06 7.64
C LYS A 478 0.31 19.85 6.85
N THR A 479 -0.59 19.30 6.04
CA THR A 479 -0.22 18.28 5.06
C THR A 479 0.12 18.93 3.73
N LEU A 480 1.39 18.79 3.32
CA LEU A 480 1.91 19.35 2.08
C LEU A 480 2.12 18.26 1.04
N HIS A 481 1.77 18.57 -0.21
CA HIS A 481 2.36 17.85 -1.33
C HIS A 481 3.85 18.22 -1.43
N ILE A 482 4.73 17.31 -1.85
CA ILE A 482 6.18 17.59 -1.94
C ILE A 482 6.49 18.83 -2.82
N LEU A 483 5.69 19.03 -3.87
CA LEU A 483 5.79 20.21 -4.74
C LEU A 483 5.37 21.51 -4.04
N GLU A 484 4.53 21.45 -3.02
CA GLU A 484 4.15 22.64 -2.22
C GLU A 484 5.25 23.02 -1.24
N LEU A 485 5.99 22.04 -0.71
CA LEU A 485 7.21 22.32 0.06
C LEU A 485 8.29 22.89 -0.86
N LEU A 486 8.52 22.25 -2.01
CA LEU A 486 9.54 22.66 -2.95
C LEU A 486 9.27 24.05 -3.54
N ASP A 487 8.01 24.39 -3.84
CA ASP A 487 7.62 25.72 -4.33
C ASP A 487 7.99 26.84 -3.34
N LYS A 488 7.92 26.59 -2.03
CA LYS A 488 8.37 27.55 -1.00
C LYS A 488 9.86 27.88 -1.10
N ALA A 489 10.66 26.95 -1.61
CA ALA A 489 12.09 27.16 -1.83
C ALA A 489 12.39 27.96 -3.11
N TYR A 490 11.41 28.12 -4.00
CA TYR A 490 11.51 28.93 -5.22
C TYR A 490 10.90 30.34 -5.09
N GLU A 491 10.19 30.63 -3.98
CA GLU A 491 9.67 31.97 -3.63
C GLU A 491 10.76 32.88 -3.07
#